data_AF-A0A1I7ULY6-F1
#
_entry.id   AF-A0A1I7ULY6-F1
#
_cell.length_a   1.000
_cell.length_b   1.000
_cell.length_c   1.000
_cell.angle_alpha   90.00
_cell.angle_beta   90.00
_cell.angle_gamma   90.00
#
_symmetry.space_group_name_H-M   'P 1'
#
loop_
_entity.id
_entity.type
_entity.pdbx_description
1 polymer ?
#
loop_
_entity_poly.entity_id
_entity_poly.type
_entity_poly.pdbx_seq_one_letter_code
_entity_poly.pdbx_strand_id
1 'polypeptide(L)'
;MAEEDDKQQVDKHNWGSEELSKVSDTREDKDDLKLNTDALGNLFNSSAPAPTRPKINIKKEDLQLIMNELELPESTVRAKLLETNGDVREALRSLCGL
;
A
#
# COMPACT_ATOMS: atom_id res chain seq x y z
N MET A 1 42.83 23.73 -2.89
CA MET A 1 41.43 24.17 -2.80
C MET A 1 40.90 23.61 -1.49
N ALA A 2 40.78 24.45 -0.47
CA ALA A 2 40.09 24.07 0.77
C ALA A 2 38.62 24.45 0.57
N GLU A 3 37.72 23.48 0.68
CA GLU A 3 36.28 23.72 0.69
C GLU A 3 35.96 24.37 2.03
N GLU A 4 35.70 25.68 2.01
CA GLU A 4 35.23 26.42 3.17
C GLU A 4 33.80 25.97 3.48
N ASP A 5 33.65 25.29 4.61
CA ASP A 5 32.39 25.02 5.30
C ASP A 5 31.69 26.36 5.56
N ASP A 6 30.73 26.71 4.70
CA ASP A 6 29.90 27.91 4.83
C ASP A 6 28.99 27.74 6.05
N LYS A 7 29.50 28.12 7.23
CA LYS A 7 28.72 28.08 8.47
C LYS A 7 27.66 29.17 8.44
N GLN A 8 26.48 28.79 7.94
CA GLN A 8 25.28 29.61 8.03
C GLN A 8 25.02 29.98 9.50
N GLN A 9 24.79 31.27 9.76
CA GLN A 9 24.41 31.75 11.08
C GLN A 9 23.06 31.15 11.49
N VAL A 10 23.09 30.28 12.48
CA VAL A 10 21.89 29.62 13.00
C VAL A 10 21.17 30.56 13.96
N ASP A 11 19.94 30.93 13.65
CA ASP A 11 19.10 31.75 14.53
C ASP A 11 18.78 30.99 15.85
N LYS A 12 18.84 31.69 16.99
CA LYS A 12 18.63 31.09 18.33
C LYS A 12 17.20 30.62 18.57
N HIS A 13 16.25 31.07 17.74
CA HIS A 13 14.84 30.69 17.75
C HIS A 13 14.43 30.00 16.44
N ASN A 14 15.35 29.29 15.77
CA ASN A 14 15.06 28.58 14.52
C ASN A 14 14.07 27.41 14.63
N TRP A 15 13.51 27.13 15.82
CA TRP A 15 12.52 26.08 16.08
C TRP A 15 12.90 24.70 15.49
N GLY A 16 14.20 24.41 15.42
CA GLY A 16 14.70 23.16 14.83
C GLY A 16 14.71 23.08 13.30
N SER A 17 14.54 24.20 12.59
CA SER A 17 14.62 24.27 11.11
C SER A 17 15.96 23.76 10.56
N GLU A 18 17.05 24.01 11.29
CA GLU A 18 18.38 23.51 10.93
C GLU A 18 18.49 21.98 11.12
N GLU A 19 17.78 21.43 12.12
CA GLU A 19 17.79 20.00 12.43
C GLU A 19 16.97 19.22 11.40
N LEU A 20 15.87 19.80 10.92
CA LEU A 20 15.05 19.25 9.84
C LEU A 20 15.79 19.18 8.50
N SER A 21 16.67 20.16 8.22
CA SER A 21 17.45 20.16 6.97
C SER A 21 18.37 18.95 6.88
N LYS A 22 18.91 18.50 8.02
CA LYS A 22 19.83 17.34 8.13
C LYS A 22 19.15 15.98 7.95
N VAL A 23 17.82 15.94 7.91
CA VAL A 23 17.03 14.73 7.61
C VAL A 23 17.12 14.38 6.11
N SER A 24 17.28 15.38 5.25
CA SER A 24 17.42 15.18 3.80
C SER A 24 18.86 14.94 3.35
N ASP A 25 19.84 15.02 4.26
CA ASP A 25 21.24 14.75 3.94
C ASP A 25 21.40 13.30 3.48
N THR A 26 21.93 13.12 2.27
CA THR A 26 22.31 11.82 1.75
C THR A 26 23.47 11.28 2.58
N ARG A 27 23.20 10.23 3.36
CA ARG A 27 24.23 9.46 4.07
C ARG A 27 24.35 8.09 3.41
N GLU A 28 25.58 7.60 3.27
CA GLU A 28 25.82 6.23 2.87
C GLU A 28 25.37 5.30 4.00
N ASP A 29 24.41 4.41 3.70
CA ASP A 29 24.02 3.35 4.62
C ASP A 29 25.20 2.40 4.83
N LYS A 30 25.46 2.06 6.10
CA LYS A 30 26.49 1.07 6.42
C LYS A 30 25.95 -0.33 6.16
N ASP A 31 26.63 -1.07 5.31
CA ASP A 31 26.33 -2.48 5.00
C ASP A 31 26.72 -3.45 6.14
N ASP A 32 26.28 -3.17 7.37
CA ASP A 32 26.42 -4.08 8.52
C ASP A 32 25.30 -5.15 8.54
N LEU A 33 24.66 -5.40 7.39
CA LEU A 33 23.51 -6.28 7.26
C LEU A 33 23.96 -7.74 7.13
N LYS A 34 24.15 -8.41 8.27
CA LYS A 34 24.25 -9.88 8.33
C LYS A 34 22.88 -10.50 8.02
N LEU A 35 22.60 -10.70 6.74
CA LEU A 35 21.38 -11.35 6.26
C LEU A 35 21.34 -12.80 6.75
N ASN A 36 20.44 -13.10 7.70
CA ASN A 36 20.15 -14.48 8.08
C ASN A 36 19.21 -15.09 7.02
N THR A 37 19.74 -15.98 6.18
CA THR A 37 19.01 -16.66 5.11
C THR A 37 17.80 -17.43 5.61
N ASP A 38 17.85 -17.93 6.85
CA ASP A 38 16.75 -18.70 7.44
C ASP A 38 15.54 -17.82 7.77
N ALA A 39 15.78 -16.57 8.19
CA ALA A 39 14.72 -15.60 8.47
C ALA A 39 14.01 -15.17 7.18
N LEU A 40 14.75 -15.04 6.07
CA LEU A 40 14.17 -14.78 4.75
C LEU A 40 13.37 -15.97 4.24
N GLY A 41 13.89 -17.19 4.38
CA GLY A 41 13.18 -18.42 4.01
C GLY A 41 11.83 -18.53 4.72
N ASN A 42 11.77 -18.21 6.01
CA ASN A 42 10.52 -18.23 6.76
C ASN A 42 9.56 -17.10 6.38
N LEU A 43 10.06 -15.93 5.95
CA LEU A 43 9.22 -14.85 5.42
C LEU A 43 8.55 -15.24 4.10
N PHE A 44 9.30 -15.84 3.17
CA PHE A 44 8.73 -16.36 1.92
C PHE A 44 7.75 -17.51 2.16
N ASN A 45 7.99 -18.35 3.18
CA ASN A 45 7.10 -19.46 3.52
C ASN A 45 5.85 -19.00 4.31
N SER A 46 5.94 -17.86 5.01
CA SER A 46 4.80 -17.23 5.70
C SER A 46 3.90 -16.46 4.75
N SER A 47 4.39 -16.10 3.56
CA SER A 47 3.56 -15.66 2.45
C SER A 47 2.84 -16.87 1.85
N ALA A 48 1.89 -17.41 2.62
CA ALA A 48 1.03 -18.50 2.16
C ALA A 48 0.49 -18.16 0.76
N PRO A 49 0.47 -19.12 -0.19
CA PRO A 49 -0.13 -18.88 -1.49
C PRO A 49 -1.54 -18.36 -1.25
N ALA A 50 -1.86 -17.21 -1.85
CA ALA A 50 -3.16 -16.59 -1.71
C ALA A 50 -4.22 -17.69 -1.93
N PRO A 51 -5.19 -17.87 -1.01
CA PRO A 51 -6.17 -18.95 -1.11
C PRO A 51 -6.73 -18.93 -2.52
N THR A 52 -6.70 -20.08 -3.21
CA THR A 52 -7.18 -20.21 -4.58
C THR A 52 -8.64 -19.80 -4.60
N ARG A 53 -8.88 -18.52 -4.91
CA ARG A 53 -10.23 -17.96 -4.88
C ARG A 53 -11.06 -18.77 -5.87
N PRO A 54 -12.23 -19.27 -5.46
CA PRO A 54 -13.07 -20.05 -6.36
C PRO A 54 -13.32 -19.25 -7.63
N LYS A 55 -13.24 -19.93 -8.78
CA LYS A 55 -13.40 -19.31 -10.09
C LYS A 55 -14.89 -19.07 -10.30
N ILE A 56 -15.39 -17.96 -9.77
CA ILE A 56 -16.79 -17.55 -9.86
C ILE A 56 -17.04 -16.92 -11.22
N ASN A 57 -18.09 -17.35 -11.90
CA ASN A 57 -18.47 -16.78 -13.19
C ASN A 57 -19.36 -15.55 -12.97
N ILE A 58 -18.76 -14.36 -13.00
CA ILE A 58 -19.47 -13.08 -12.86
C ILE A 58 -19.92 -12.62 -14.23
N LYS A 59 -21.23 -12.34 -14.39
CA LYS A 59 -21.73 -11.79 -15.64
C LYS A 59 -21.36 -10.32 -15.79
N LYS A 60 -21.14 -9.89 -17.03
CA LYS A 60 -20.81 -8.49 -17.33
C LYS A 60 -21.97 -7.54 -17.04
N GLU A 61 -23.21 -7.98 -17.27
CA GLU A 61 -24.43 -7.21 -16.98
C GLU A 61 -24.53 -6.82 -15.50
N ASP A 62 -24.31 -7.78 -14.60
CA ASP A 62 -24.36 -7.58 -13.15
C ASP A 62 -23.26 -6.62 -12.67
N LEU A 63 -22.07 -6.74 -13.24
CA LEU A 63 -20.94 -5.86 -12.94
C LEU A 63 -21.21 -4.42 -13.41
N GLN A 64 -21.73 -4.24 -14.63
CA GLN A 64 -22.07 -2.91 -15.15
C GLN A 64 -23.23 -2.27 -14.39
N LEU A 65 -24.22 -3.06 -13.96
CA LEU A 65 -25.33 -2.56 -13.13
C LEU A 65 -24.78 -1.89 -11.87
N ILE A 66 -23.96 -2.59 -11.08
CA ILE A 66 -23.43 -2.05 -9.82
C ILE A 66 -22.49 -0.87 -10.07
N MET A 67 -21.65 -0.93 -11.11
CA MET A 67 -20.76 0.18 -11.46
C MET A 67 -21.53 1.45 -11.81
N ASN A 68 -22.62 1.34 -12.55
CA ASN A 68 -23.40 2.50 -12.98
C ASN A 68 -24.25 3.08 -11.84
N GLU A 69 -24.86 2.23 -11.01
CA GLU A 69 -25.75 2.68 -9.93
C GLU A 69 -24.98 3.27 -8.74
N LEU A 70 -23.82 2.71 -8.40
CA LEU A 70 -23.01 3.16 -7.26
C LEU A 70 -21.81 4.02 -7.66
N GLU A 71 -21.61 4.22 -8.97
CA GLU A 71 -20.45 4.95 -9.54
C GLU A 71 -19.10 4.44 -9.02
N LEU A 72 -19.01 3.13 -8.76
CA LEU A 72 -17.83 2.49 -8.21
C LEU A 72 -16.90 1.95 -9.31
N PRO A 73 -15.57 1.92 -9.04
CA PRO A 73 -14.63 1.33 -9.98
C PRO A 73 -14.84 -0.18 -10.09
N GLU A 74 -14.59 -0.72 -11.29
CA GLU A 74 -14.75 -2.15 -11.62
C GLU A 74 -14.03 -3.05 -10.62
N SER A 75 -12.82 -2.67 -10.18
CA SER A 75 -12.04 -3.47 -9.23
C SER A 75 -12.77 -3.70 -7.91
N THR A 76 -13.40 -2.67 -7.36
CA THR A 76 -14.15 -2.75 -6.09
C THR A 76 -15.40 -3.60 -6.25
N VAL A 77 -16.16 -3.38 -7.33
CA VAL A 77 -17.39 -4.14 -7.62
C VAL A 77 -17.07 -5.62 -7.82
N ARG A 78 -16.04 -5.92 -8.61
CA ARG A 78 -15.64 -7.29 -8.92
C ARG A 78 -15.10 -8.01 -7.67
N ALA A 79 -14.34 -7.32 -6.84
CA ALA A 79 -13.88 -7.84 -5.56
C ALA A 79 -15.07 -8.18 -4.64
N LYS A 80 -16.07 -7.30 -4.55
CA LYS A 80 -17.26 -7.58 -3.75
C LYS A 80 -18.08 -8.75 -4.29
N LEU A 81 -18.28 -8.83 -5.60
CA LEU A 81 -18.98 -9.97 -6.23
C LEU A 81 -18.22 -11.29 -6.02
N LEU A 82 -16.89 -11.27 -5.96
CA LEU A 82 -16.09 -12.44 -5.58
C LEU A 82 -16.32 -12.84 -4.11
N GLU A 83 -16.47 -11.88 -3.21
CA GLU A 83 -16.75 -12.12 -1.78
C GLU A 83 -18.16 -12.71 -1.56
N THR A 84 -19.14 -12.25 -2.33
CA THR A 84 -20.55 -12.70 -2.22
C THR A 84 -20.89 -13.89 -3.12
N ASN A 85 -19.89 -14.63 -3.61
CA ASN A 85 -20.07 -15.78 -4.51
C ASN A 85 -20.85 -15.47 -5.80
N GLY A 86 -20.83 -14.21 -6.25
CA GLY A 86 -21.55 -13.74 -7.42
C GLY A 86 -23.00 -13.32 -7.16
N ASP A 87 -23.44 -13.26 -5.90
CA ASP A 87 -24.77 -12.73 -5.57
C ASP A 87 -24.77 -11.20 -5.65
N VAL A 88 -25.51 -10.69 -6.63
CA VAL A 88 -25.66 -9.25 -6.94
C VAL A 88 -26.42 -8.51 -5.84
N ARG A 89 -27.47 -9.11 -5.28
CA ARG A 89 -28.29 -8.47 -4.24
C ARG A 89 -27.49 -8.36 -2.94
N GLU A 90 -26.76 -9.41 -2.59
CA GLU A 90 -25.91 -9.41 -1.40
C GLU A 90 -24.72 -8.46 -1.58
N ALA A 91 -24.12 -8.41 -2.77
CA ALA A 91 -23.07 -7.43 -3.08
C ALA A 91 -23.59 -5.99 -2.94
N LEU A 92 -24.76 -5.68 -3.51
CA LEU A 92 -25.39 -4.35 -3.41
C LEU A 92 -25.73 -4.00 -1.96
N ARG A 93 -26.34 -4.91 -1.20
CA ARG A 93 -26.62 -4.68 0.24
C ARG A 93 -25.33 -4.42 1.00
N SER A 94 -24.29 -5.22 0.78
CA SER A 94 -22.99 -5.04 1.42
C SER A 94 -22.34 -3.69 1.06
N LEU A 95 -22.39 -3.26 -0.20
CA LEU A 95 -21.82 -1.98 -0.65
C LEU A 95 -22.61 -0.77 -0.11
N CYS A 96 -23.91 -0.92 0.08
CA CYS A 96 -24.78 0.09 0.68
C CYS A 96 -24.80 0.06 2.22
N GLY A 97 -24.15 -0.93 2.86
CA GLY A 97 -24.13 -1.09 4.32
C GLY A 97 -25.42 -1.64 4.94
N LEU A 98 -26.19 -2.47 4.21
CA LEU A 98 -27.51 -3.01 4.57
C LEU A 98 -27.53 -4.50 4.93
#